data_AF-A0A1I7RYS0-F1
#
_entry.id   AF-A0A1I7RYS0-F1
#
_cell.length_a   1.000
_cell.length_b   1.000
_cell.length_c   1.000
_cell.angle_alpha   90.00
_cell.angle_beta   90.00
_cell.angle_gamma   90.00
#
_symmetry.space_group_name_H-M   'P 1'
#
loop_
_entity.id
_entity.type
_entity.pdbx_description
1 polymer ?
#
loop_
_entity_poly.entity_id
_entity_poly.type
_entity_poly.pdbx_seq_one_letter_code
_entity_poly.pdbx_strand_id
1 'polypeptide(L)'
;MIVRTLLLSVVCLAVASDDCVDKQTNVINVIDGTDGLPITTKDGAANTYDSKSQASCHGNAPDIKFPGSVTVSSGLIKVSQPLKLVGNSRVLLTLKKNSKMIGTVCQNGKSKHFGIPSKYCQPDPCKHAASLCTLLETPGTYDLAQVEETVGVNGTFVLPQLPSILKGVIKGEWKVEGKLVVNNEVVAHLKIPSGDGWIYLEAE
;
A
#
# COMPACT_ATOMS: atom_id res chain seq x y z
N MET A 1 -21.79 62.06 -28.65
CA MET A 1 -20.74 61.04 -28.91
C MET A 1 -20.63 60.15 -27.69
N ILE A 2 -21.12 58.93 -27.76
CA ILE A 2 -21.08 57.95 -26.67
C ILE A 2 -19.87 57.05 -26.92
N VAL A 3 -18.80 57.23 -26.13
CA VAL A 3 -17.62 56.36 -26.17
C VAL A 3 -17.95 55.13 -25.34
N ARG A 4 -18.26 54.01 -26.01
CA ARG A 4 -18.38 52.68 -25.39
C ARG A 4 -16.98 52.11 -25.20
N THR A 5 -16.42 52.24 -24.02
CA THR A 5 -15.17 51.56 -23.64
C THR A 5 -15.50 50.12 -23.26
N LEU A 6 -15.10 49.16 -24.10
CA LEU A 6 -15.23 47.73 -23.84
C LEU A 6 -14.04 47.29 -22.96
N LEU A 7 -14.29 47.01 -21.68
CA LEU A 7 -13.32 46.37 -20.79
C LEU A 7 -13.32 44.86 -21.07
N LEU A 8 -12.31 44.36 -21.78
CA LEU A 8 -12.02 42.92 -21.85
C LEU A 8 -11.31 42.51 -20.56
N SER A 9 -12.06 41.97 -19.60
CA SER A 9 -11.51 41.26 -18.45
C SER A 9 -11.08 39.85 -18.87
N VAL A 10 -9.76 39.66 -19.04
CA VAL A 10 -9.15 38.33 -19.18
C VAL A 10 -9.19 37.65 -17.81
N VAL A 11 -10.09 36.68 -17.66
CA VAL A 11 -10.11 35.78 -16.51
C VAL A 11 -9.03 34.73 -16.75
N CYS A 12 -7.89 34.84 -16.08
CA CYS A 12 -6.94 33.73 -15.95
C CYS A 12 -7.60 32.64 -15.09
N LEU A 13 -8.16 31.63 -15.74
CA LEU A 13 -8.48 30.37 -15.08
C LEU A 13 -7.13 29.71 -14.73
N ALA A 14 -6.70 29.86 -13.48
CA ALA A 14 -5.65 29.02 -12.93
C ALA A 14 -6.16 27.58 -12.97
N VAL A 15 -5.73 26.81 -13.97
CA VAL A 15 -5.89 25.37 -13.97
C VAL A 15 -5.01 24.89 -12.82
N ALA A 16 -5.60 24.48 -11.71
CA ALA A 16 -4.86 23.77 -10.68
C ALA A 16 -4.28 22.54 -11.35
N SER A 17 -2.96 22.52 -11.56
CA SER A 17 -2.27 21.31 -11.94
C SER A 17 -2.41 20.35 -10.76
N ASP A 18 -3.04 19.20 -10.98
CA ASP A 18 -2.99 18.05 -10.07
C ASP A 18 -1.56 17.49 -10.09
N ASP A 19 -0.61 18.26 -9.56
CA ASP A 19 0.79 17.88 -9.57
C ASP A 19 1.02 16.81 -8.49
N CYS A 20 1.51 15.65 -8.92
CA CYS A 20 1.98 14.60 -8.03
C CYS A 20 3.27 15.07 -7.33
N VAL A 21 3.12 15.73 -6.19
CA VAL A 21 4.23 16.18 -5.34
C VAL A 21 4.73 15.03 -4.47
N ASP A 22 6.02 14.71 -4.62
CA ASP A 22 6.70 13.67 -3.86
C ASP A 22 6.65 13.92 -2.35
N LYS A 23 6.40 12.84 -1.59
CA LYS A 23 6.25 12.78 -0.13
C LYS A 23 5.08 13.61 0.41
N GLN A 24 4.16 14.05 -0.46
CA GLN A 24 2.97 14.80 -0.08
C GLN A 24 1.70 14.16 -0.63
N THR A 25 1.64 13.99 -1.95
CA THR A 25 0.44 13.45 -2.64
C THR A 25 0.53 11.96 -2.91
N ASN A 26 1.74 11.42 -3.11
CA ASN A 26 2.01 9.99 -3.30
C ASN A 26 2.14 9.22 -1.96
N VAL A 27 1.51 9.70 -0.88
CA VAL A 27 1.64 9.13 0.46
C VAL A 27 0.45 8.23 0.82
N ILE A 28 0.75 7.00 1.21
CA ILE A 28 -0.17 6.02 1.74
C ILE A 28 -0.03 5.95 3.25
N ASN A 29 -1.13 6.14 3.96
CA ASN A 29 -1.19 5.88 5.40
C ASN A 29 -1.54 4.42 5.67
N VAL A 30 -0.80 3.81 6.57
CA VAL A 30 -0.98 2.44 7.04
C VAL A 30 -1.50 2.49 8.47
N ILE A 31 -2.57 1.75 8.74
CA ILE A 31 -3.17 1.68 10.08
C ILE A 31 -3.37 0.23 10.51
N ASP A 32 -3.36 0.03 11.83
CA ASP A 32 -3.77 -1.24 12.42
C ASP A 32 -5.28 -1.45 12.23
N GLY A 33 -5.64 -2.63 11.74
CA GLY A 33 -7.02 -3.03 11.53
C GLY A 33 -7.66 -3.75 12.73
N THR A 34 -6.85 -4.15 13.71
CA THR A 34 -7.29 -4.83 14.94
C THR A 34 -6.31 -4.52 16.05
N ASP A 35 -6.83 -4.04 17.18
CA ASP A 35 -6.04 -3.69 18.35
C ASP A 35 -5.55 -4.93 19.12
N GLY A 36 -4.49 -4.75 19.90
CA GLY A 36 -3.99 -5.76 20.83
C GLY A 36 -3.25 -6.95 20.18
N LEU A 37 -2.93 -6.84 18.89
CA LEU A 37 -2.13 -7.85 18.21
C LEU A 37 -0.64 -7.74 18.58
N PRO A 38 0.12 -8.86 18.51
CA PRO A 38 1.55 -8.89 18.79
C PRO A 38 2.41 -7.87 18.03
N ILE A 39 2.07 -7.60 16.78
CA ILE A 39 2.70 -6.59 15.93
C ILE A 39 1.67 -5.48 15.69
N THR A 40 2.04 -4.27 16.06
CA THR A 40 1.23 -3.06 15.88
C THR A 40 2.06 -1.97 15.20
N THR A 41 1.39 -1.10 14.48
CA THR A 41 1.98 0.03 13.78
C THR A 41 1.38 1.34 14.29
N LYS A 42 2.22 2.35 14.48
CA LYS A 42 1.78 3.70 14.81
C LYS A 42 2.34 4.69 13.81
N ASP A 43 1.48 5.59 13.33
CA ASP A 43 1.84 6.68 12.40
C ASP A 43 2.59 6.18 11.14
N GLY A 44 2.19 5.00 10.65
CA GLY A 44 2.80 4.36 9.49
C GLY A 44 2.44 5.09 8.20
N ALA A 45 3.46 5.47 7.44
CA ALA A 45 3.29 6.06 6.11
C ALA A 45 4.32 5.50 5.13
N ALA A 46 3.92 5.40 3.87
CA ALA A 46 4.80 5.00 2.78
C ALA A 46 4.48 5.77 1.51
N ASN A 47 5.50 6.06 0.71
CA ASN A 47 5.40 6.79 -0.54
C ASN A 47 5.39 5.81 -1.71
N THR A 48 4.64 6.10 -2.77
CA THR A 48 4.56 5.27 -3.96
C THR A 48 5.34 5.84 -5.13
N TYR A 49 5.97 4.95 -5.89
CA TYR A 49 6.76 5.28 -7.06
C TYR A 49 6.53 4.30 -8.21
N ASP A 50 6.62 4.81 -9.44
CA ASP A 50 6.52 4.04 -10.67
C ASP A 50 7.79 3.22 -10.99
N SER A 51 7.81 2.50 -12.11
CA SER A 51 8.98 1.71 -12.53
C SER A 51 10.23 2.55 -12.85
N LYS A 52 10.08 3.87 -13.00
CA LYS A 52 11.14 4.84 -13.26
C LYS A 52 11.54 5.63 -12.00
N SER A 53 11.05 5.21 -10.83
CA SER A 53 11.27 5.87 -9.54
C SER A 53 10.71 7.30 -9.46
N GLN A 54 9.66 7.61 -10.22
CA GLN A 54 8.93 8.88 -10.14
C GLN A 54 7.75 8.73 -9.18
N ALA A 55 7.43 9.78 -8.42
CA ALA A 55 6.29 9.80 -7.53
C ALA A 55 5.01 9.43 -8.29
N SER A 56 4.21 8.51 -7.74
CA SER A 56 3.06 7.96 -8.45
C SER A 56 1.73 8.37 -7.82
N CYS A 57 0.91 9.06 -8.60
CA CYS A 57 -0.41 9.52 -8.19
C CYS A 57 -1.46 9.29 -9.29
N HIS A 58 -2.72 9.14 -8.85
CA HIS A 58 -3.90 9.18 -9.71
C HIS A 58 -4.74 10.39 -9.29
N GLY A 59 -4.60 11.49 -10.03
CA GLY A 59 -5.05 12.81 -9.56
C GLY A 59 -4.24 13.21 -8.32
N ASN A 60 -4.92 13.71 -7.29
CA ASN A 60 -4.28 14.15 -6.02
C ASN A 60 -4.19 13.06 -4.95
N ALA A 61 -4.19 11.79 -5.34
CA ALA A 61 -4.14 10.64 -4.44
C ALA A 61 -3.01 9.66 -4.85
N PRO A 62 -2.43 8.91 -3.91
CA PRO A 62 -1.39 7.95 -4.21
C PRO A 62 -1.88 6.86 -5.17
N ASP A 63 -0.98 6.41 -6.03
CA ASP A 63 -1.19 5.30 -6.96
C ASP A 63 -0.07 4.27 -6.77
N ILE A 64 -0.44 2.99 -6.70
CA ILE A 64 0.52 1.89 -6.66
C ILE A 64 0.64 1.27 -8.05
N LYS A 65 1.83 1.42 -8.65
CA LYS A 65 2.18 0.81 -9.94
C LYS A 65 2.83 -0.56 -9.79
N PHE A 66 2.53 -1.43 -10.74
CA PHE A 66 3.17 -2.74 -10.87
C PHE A 66 3.73 -2.95 -12.29
N PRO A 67 5.04 -3.11 -12.48
CA PRO A 67 6.09 -2.95 -11.47
C PRO A 67 6.21 -1.50 -10.99
N GLY A 68 6.80 -1.32 -9.81
CA GLY A 68 6.96 -0.02 -9.16
C GLY A 68 7.68 -0.21 -7.82
N SER A 69 7.60 0.77 -6.93
CA SER A 69 8.12 0.62 -5.57
C SER A 69 7.34 1.41 -4.54
N VAL A 70 7.48 0.99 -3.29
CA VAL A 70 6.91 1.66 -2.12
C VAL A 70 8.02 1.89 -1.12
N THR A 71 8.21 3.11 -0.66
CA THR A 71 9.25 3.48 0.30
C THR A 71 8.61 3.91 1.61
N VAL A 72 8.95 3.26 2.71
CA VAL A 72 8.46 3.66 4.04
C VAL A 72 9.00 5.04 4.38
N SER A 73 8.13 5.96 4.78
CA SER A 73 8.47 7.36 5.05
C SER A 73 8.32 7.74 6.51
N SER A 74 7.47 7.04 7.26
CA SER A 74 7.39 7.17 8.73
C SER A 74 6.71 5.96 9.36
N GLY A 75 6.87 5.84 10.68
CA GLY A 75 6.11 4.91 11.50
C GLY A 75 6.95 4.28 12.59
N LEU A 76 6.24 3.72 13.58
CA LEU A 76 6.80 2.88 14.63
C LEU A 76 6.16 1.50 14.52
N ILE A 77 6.97 0.46 14.48
CA ILE A 77 6.51 -0.92 14.55
C ILE A 77 6.82 -1.45 15.94
N LYS A 78 5.81 -1.84 16.69
CA LYS A 78 5.97 -2.46 18.01
C LYS A 78 5.69 -3.95 17.92
N VAL A 79 6.65 -4.74 18.41
CA VAL A 79 6.56 -6.19 18.57
C VAL A 79 6.53 -6.50 20.07
N SER A 80 5.41 -7.00 20.58
CA SER A 80 5.21 -7.19 22.02
C SER A 80 5.74 -8.51 22.57
N GLN A 81 5.99 -9.50 21.71
CA GLN A 81 6.43 -10.84 22.11
C GLN A 81 7.27 -11.51 21.02
N PRO A 82 8.09 -12.52 21.35
CA PRO A 82 8.90 -13.22 20.36
C PRO A 82 8.00 -13.94 19.35
N LEU A 83 8.38 -13.90 18.08
CA LEU A 83 7.66 -14.54 16.98
C LEU A 83 8.60 -15.43 16.16
N LYS A 84 8.03 -16.33 15.36
CA LYS A 84 8.76 -17.12 14.36
C LYS A 84 8.11 -16.89 13.00
N LEU A 85 8.54 -15.84 12.32
CA LEU A 85 7.98 -15.38 11.05
C LEU A 85 8.59 -16.14 9.87
N VAL A 86 9.90 -16.31 9.88
CA VAL A 86 10.63 -16.94 8.78
C VAL A 86 10.22 -18.41 8.65
N GLY A 87 9.70 -18.78 7.48
CA GLY A 87 9.25 -20.13 7.17
C GLY A 87 7.90 -20.55 7.79
N ASN A 88 7.29 -19.72 8.65
CA ASN A 88 6.04 -20.07 9.35
C ASN A 88 4.95 -18.99 9.22
N SER A 89 5.15 -18.01 8.35
CA SER A 89 4.21 -16.90 8.15
C SER A 89 3.48 -16.95 6.81
N ARG A 90 2.29 -16.37 6.80
CA ARG A 90 1.51 -16.07 5.60
C ARG A 90 0.67 -14.83 5.83
N VAL A 91 0.43 -14.05 4.80
CA VAL A 91 -0.55 -12.96 4.85
C VAL A 91 -1.89 -13.48 4.35
N LEU A 92 -2.98 -13.23 5.07
CA LEU A 92 -4.34 -13.44 4.59
C LEU A 92 -4.86 -12.11 4.06
N LEU A 93 -4.92 -11.99 2.72
CA LEU A 93 -5.38 -10.77 2.07
C LEU A 93 -6.92 -10.70 2.03
N THR A 94 -7.45 -9.51 2.26
CA THR A 94 -8.80 -9.10 1.84
C THR A 94 -8.64 -7.98 0.83
N LEU A 95 -9.05 -8.24 -0.41
CA LEU A 95 -8.95 -7.31 -1.53
C LEU A 95 -10.34 -7.05 -2.07
N LYS A 96 -10.77 -5.78 -2.08
CA LYS A 96 -12.06 -5.37 -2.63
C LYS A 96 -11.83 -4.28 -3.64
N LYS A 97 -12.31 -4.49 -4.87
CA LYS A 97 -12.29 -3.48 -5.92
C LYS A 97 -13.54 -2.60 -5.84
N ASN A 98 -13.41 -1.31 -6.11
CA ASN A 98 -14.56 -0.41 -6.28
C ASN A 98 -15.23 -0.68 -7.64
N SER A 99 -15.89 -1.83 -7.77
CA SER A 99 -16.56 -2.24 -8.99
C SER A 99 -17.71 -3.17 -8.64
N LYS A 100 -18.91 -2.89 -9.18
CA LYS A 100 -20.07 -3.77 -9.00
C LYS A 100 -19.89 -5.14 -9.66
N MET A 101 -19.06 -5.21 -10.71
CA MET A 101 -18.80 -6.45 -11.46
C MET A 101 -17.74 -7.33 -10.79
N ILE A 102 -16.64 -6.74 -10.32
CA ILE A 102 -15.51 -7.50 -9.74
C ILE A 102 -15.67 -7.67 -8.22
N GLY A 103 -16.06 -6.61 -7.51
CA GLY A 103 -16.29 -6.64 -6.07
C GLY A 103 -15.12 -7.18 -5.25
N THR A 104 -15.40 -8.13 -4.37
CA THR A 104 -14.40 -8.77 -3.51
C THR A 104 -13.64 -9.85 -4.26
N VAL A 105 -12.31 -9.70 -4.33
CA VAL A 105 -11.41 -10.65 -4.97
C VAL A 105 -10.81 -11.64 -3.98
N CYS A 106 -10.34 -11.13 -2.85
CA CYS A 106 -9.85 -11.96 -1.74
C CYS A 106 -10.66 -11.62 -0.49
N GLN A 107 -11.01 -12.63 0.31
CA GLN A 107 -11.62 -12.45 1.62
C GLN A 107 -10.88 -13.35 2.62
N ASN A 108 -10.10 -12.73 3.52
CA ASN A 108 -9.33 -13.41 4.54
C ASN A 108 -8.49 -14.59 3.97
N GLY A 109 -7.74 -14.31 2.91
CA GLY A 109 -6.88 -15.30 2.24
C GLY A 109 -7.59 -16.28 1.31
N LYS A 110 -8.92 -16.25 1.21
CA LYS A 110 -9.67 -17.09 0.26
C LYS A 110 -10.02 -16.28 -0.98
N SER A 111 -9.78 -16.84 -2.16
CA SER A 111 -10.27 -16.22 -3.38
C SER A 111 -11.80 -16.27 -3.45
N LYS A 112 -12.39 -15.18 -3.91
CA LYS A 112 -13.82 -15.03 -4.22
C LYS A 112 -14.07 -14.79 -5.70
N HIS A 113 -13.01 -14.63 -6.49
CA HIS A 113 -13.09 -14.35 -7.93
C HIS A 113 -12.65 -15.58 -8.74
N PHE A 114 -13.49 -16.01 -9.70
CA PHE A 114 -13.32 -17.24 -10.48
C PHE A 114 -11.97 -17.34 -11.22
N GLY A 115 -11.39 -16.21 -11.63
CA GLY A 115 -10.11 -16.16 -12.34
C GLY A 115 -8.85 -16.03 -11.47
N ILE A 116 -8.97 -15.93 -10.14
CA ILE A 116 -7.83 -15.66 -9.25
C ILE A 116 -7.61 -16.84 -8.31
N PRO A 117 -6.52 -17.61 -8.46
CA PRO A 117 -6.19 -18.69 -7.53
C PRO A 117 -5.94 -18.20 -6.10
N SER A 118 -6.39 -18.96 -5.09
CA SER A 118 -6.24 -18.61 -3.66
C SER A 118 -4.79 -18.40 -3.20
N LYS A 119 -3.80 -18.96 -3.90
CA LYS A 119 -2.38 -18.71 -3.61
C LYS A 119 -2.01 -17.22 -3.70
N TYR A 120 -2.68 -16.44 -4.56
CA TYR A 120 -2.46 -14.99 -4.66
C TYR A 120 -3.12 -14.20 -3.53
N CYS A 121 -4.07 -14.80 -2.81
CA CYS A 121 -4.65 -14.22 -1.61
C CYS A 121 -3.85 -14.58 -0.34
N GLN A 122 -2.87 -15.48 -0.44
CA GLN A 122 -2.04 -15.95 0.67
C GLN A 122 -0.53 -15.86 0.39
N PRO A 123 0.02 -14.67 0.09
CA PRO A 123 1.45 -14.56 -0.14
C PRO A 123 2.24 -14.80 1.16
N ASP A 124 3.44 -15.36 1.00
CA ASP A 124 4.45 -15.45 2.05
C ASP A 124 5.26 -14.14 2.05
N PRO A 125 5.17 -13.30 3.11
CA PRO A 125 5.86 -12.02 3.15
C PRO A 125 7.37 -12.19 3.34
N CYS A 126 7.81 -13.23 4.05
CA CYS A 126 9.22 -13.44 4.38
C CYS A 126 10.03 -13.99 3.21
N LYS A 127 9.36 -14.56 2.19
CA LYS A 127 10.01 -14.92 0.92
C LYS A 127 10.63 -13.71 0.20
N HIS A 128 10.05 -12.53 0.38
CA HIS A 128 10.49 -11.30 -0.30
C HIS A 128 11.07 -10.24 0.65
N ALA A 129 10.78 -10.33 1.94
CA ALA A 129 11.24 -9.41 2.97
C ALA A 129 11.85 -10.15 4.17
N ALA A 130 12.76 -11.09 3.92
CA ALA A 130 13.35 -11.94 4.95
C ALA A 130 14.00 -11.15 6.10
N SER A 131 14.79 -10.11 5.79
CA SER A 131 15.44 -9.28 6.80
C SER A 131 14.45 -8.56 7.71
N LEU A 132 13.36 -8.04 7.14
CA LEU A 132 12.29 -7.43 7.93
C LEU A 132 11.60 -8.47 8.81
N CYS A 133 11.33 -9.66 8.30
CA CYS A 133 10.76 -10.73 9.11
C CYS A 133 11.67 -11.09 10.29
N THR A 134 12.97 -11.24 10.07
CA THR A 134 13.94 -11.50 11.14
C THR A 134 13.94 -10.40 12.20
N LEU A 135 13.85 -9.13 11.79
CA LEU A 135 13.73 -8.01 12.74
C LEU A 135 12.49 -8.17 13.62
N LEU A 136 11.34 -8.47 13.00
CA LEU A 136 10.05 -8.57 13.65
C LEU A 136 9.85 -9.84 14.49
N GLU A 137 10.81 -10.78 14.49
CA GLU A 137 10.81 -11.92 15.41
C GLU A 137 11.21 -11.54 16.84
N THR A 138 11.91 -10.41 16.99
CA THR A 138 12.41 -9.94 18.28
C THR A 138 11.45 -8.91 18.89
N PRO A 139 11.12 -9.00 20.20
CA PRO A 139 10.36 -7.96 20.87
C PRO A 139 11.12 -6.63 20.88
N GLY A 140 10.41 -5.55 20.57
CA GLY A 140 11.02 -4.24 20.46
C GLY A 140 10.05 -3.20 19.91
N THR A 141 10.51 -1.95 19.91
CA THR A 141 9.89 -0.89 19.10
C THR A 141 10.93 -0.45 18.09
N TYR A 142 10.55 -0.50 16.82
CA TYR A 142 11.40 -0.22 15.68
C TYR A 142 10.90 1.02 14.98
N ASP A 143 11.75 2.02 14.85
CA ASP A 143 11.47 3.19 14.01
C ASP A 143 11.93 2.95 12.57
N LEU A 144 11.69 3.95 11.71
CA LEU A 144 12.09 3.89 10.31
C LEU A 144 13.59 3.65 10.15
N ALA A 145 14.45 4.31 10.92
CA ALA A 145 15.89 4.20 10.78
C ALA A 145 16.36 2.76 11.03
N GLN A 146 15.81 2.09 12.06
CA GLN A 146 16.11 0.70 12.36
C GLN A 146 15.60 -0.26 11.26
N VAL A 147 14.44 0.04 10.68
CA VAL A 147 13.90 -0.72 9.54
C VAL A 147 14.78 -0.53 8.30
N GLU A 148 15.21 0.69 8.01
CA GLU A 148 16.08 1.02 6.87
C GLU A 148 17.45 0.34 6.98
N GLU A 149 18.07 0.39 8.16
CA GLU A 149 19.34 -0.30 8.44
C GLU A 149 19.21 -1.81 8.21
N THR A 150 18.10 -2.41 8.64
CA THR A 150 17.89 -3.86 8.53
C THR A 150 17.55 -4.31 7.11
N VAL A 151 16.77 -3.50 6.38
CA VAL A 151 16.33 -3.84 5.01
C VAL A 151 17.41 -3.47 3.99
N GLY A 152 18.32 -2.55 4.30
CA GLY A 152 19.47 -2.19 3.47
C GLY A 152 19.14 -1.36 2.22
N VAL A 153 17.86 -0.99 2.02
CA VAL A 153 17.36 -0.30 0.82
C VAL A 153 16.51 0.93 1.18
N ASN A 154 16.94 1.82 2.07
CA ASN A 154 16.15 3.03 2.47
C ASN A 154 14.64 2.72 2.69
N GLY A 155 14.30 1.56 3.27
CA GLY A 155 12.90 1.17 3.49
C GLY A 155 12.07 0.97 2.22
N THR A 156 12.71 0.72 1.06
CA THR A 156 12.07 0.59 -0.25
C THR A 156 11.78 -0.88 -0.58
N PHE A 157 10.51 -1.16 -0.83
CA PHE A 157 10.00 -2.44 -1.29
C PHE A 157 9.69 -2.36 -2.79
N VAL A 158 10.39 -3.17 -3.58
CA VAL A 158 10.14 -3.26 -5.02
C VAL A 158 8.91 -4.12 -5.27
N LEU A 159 7.95 -3.57 -6.01
CA LEU A 159 6.75 -4.28 -6.40
C LEU A 159 7.01 -5.06 -7.69
N PRO A 160 6.70 -6.37 -7.71
CA PRO A 160 7.01 -7.21 -8.85
C PRO A 160 6.10 -6.87 -10.04
N GLN A 161 6.53 -7.27 -11.22
CA GLN A 161 5.65 -7.31 -12.38
C GLN A 161 4.51 -8.30 -12.13
N LEU A 162 3.26 -7.86 -12.37
CA LEU A 162 2.10 -8.72 -12.19
C LEU A 162 2.03 -9.78 -13.29
N PRO A 163 1.65 -11.03 -12.95
CA PRO A 163 1.25 -12.02 -13.93
C PRO A 163 0.15 -11.48 -14.85
N SER A 164 0.20 -11.83 -16.14
CA SER A 164 -0.73 -11.32 -17.16
C SER A 164 -2.21 -11.49 -16.80
N ILE A 165 -2.55 -12.57 -16.07
CA ILE A 165 -3.92 -12.85 -15.59
C ILE A 165 -4.44 -11.77 -14.63
N LEU A 166 -3.55 -11.07 -13.90
CA LEU A 166 -3.93 -10.02 -12.96
C LEU A 166 -3.99 -8.63 -13.60
N LYS A 167 -3.27 -8.39 -14.71
CA LYS A 167 -3.21 -7.06 -15.37
C LYS A 167 -4.59 -6.53 -15.78
N GLY A 168 -5.47 -7.39 -16.29
CA GLY A 168 -6.83 -6.99 -16.69
C GLY A 168 -7.76 -6.68 -15.51
N VAL A 169 -7.42 -7.13 -14.31
CA VAL A 169 -8.27 -6.96 -13.11
C VAL A 169 -7.75 -5.84 -12.23
N ILE A 170 -6.43 -5.64 -12.15
CA ILE A 170 -5.80 -4.78 -11.14
C ILE A 170 -6.12 -3.30 -11.30
N LYS A 171 -6.31 -2.80 -12.52
CA LYS A 171 -6.53 -1.36 -12.75
C LYS A 171 -7.79 -0.85 -12.05
N GLY A 172 -7.66 0.15 -11.18
CA GLY A 172 -8.76 0.85 -10.53
C GLY A 172 -8.56 1.07 -9.04
N GLU A 173 -9.64 1.42 -8.35
CA GLU A 173 -9.65 1.68 -6.91
C GLU A 173 -9.87 0.41 -6.07
N TRP A 174 -9.11 0.27 -4.98
CA TRP A 174 -9.10 -0.89 -4.11
C TRP A 174 -9.11 -0.56 -2.63
N LYS A 175 -9.72 -1.44 -1.83
CA LYS A 175 -9.45 -1.58 -0.40
C LYS A 175 -8.56 -2.79 -0.20
N VAL A 176 -7.48 -2.61 0.54
CA VAL A 176 -6.47 -3.64 0.80
C VAL A 176 -6.35 -3.83 2.31
N GLU A 177 -6.61 -5.05 2.77
CA GLU A 177 -6.33 -5.45 4.15
C GLU A 177 -5.44 -6.70 4.15
N GLY A 178 -4.49 -6.76 5.06
CA GLY A 178 -3.59 -7.90 5.23
C GLY A 178 -3.51 -8.32 6.68
N LYS A 179 -3.82 -9.59 6.97
CA LYS A 179 -3.57 -10.19 8.28
C LYS A 179 -2.34 -11.07 8.22
N LEU A 180 -1.30 -10.73 8.97
CA LEU A 180 -0.13 -11.58 9.12
C LEU A 180 -0.46 -12.71 10.10
N VAL A 181 -0.28 -13.94 9.65
CA VAL A 181 -0.54 -15.15 10.43
C VAL A 181 0.75 -15.90 10.65
N VAL A 182 1.03 -16.26 11.89
CA VAL A 182 2.15 -17.10 12.31
C VAL A 182 1.57 -18.26 13.11
N ASN A 183 1.91 -19.50 12.76
CA ASN A 183 1.39 -20.71 13.44
C ASN A 183 -0.15 -20.72 13.58
N ASN A 184 -0.86 -20.23 12.56
CA ASN A 184 -2.33 -20.06 12.51
C ASN A 184 -2.92 -18.99 13.45
N GLU A 185 -2.11 -18.22 14.15
CA GLU A 185 -2.54 -17.07 14.93
C GLU A 185 -2.31 -15.77 14.17
N VAL A 186 -3.28 -14.84 14.25
CA VAL A 186 -3.12 -13.51 13.67
C VAL A 186 -2.19 -12.71 14.58
N VAL A 187 -1.05 -12.28 14.04
CA VAL A 187 -0.04 -11.52 14.79
C VAL A 187 0.04 -10.06 14.37
N ALA A 188 -0.46 -9.71 13.18
CA ALA A 188 -0.60 -8.33 12.71
C ALA A 188 -1.83 -8.20 11.82
N HIS A 189 -2.41 -7.00 11.75
CA HIS A 189 -3.49 -6.71 10.81
C HIS A 189 -3.36 -5.27 10.34
N LEU A 190 -3.08 -5.08 9.05
CA LEU A 190 -2.88 -3.78 8.43
C LEU A 190 -3.99 -3.48 7.42
N LYS A 191 -4.37 -2.21 7.30
CA LYS A 191 -5.34 -1.72 6.31
C LYS A 191 -4.76 -0.54 5.52
N ILE A 192 -5.01 -0.55 4.22
CA ILE A 192 -4.54 0.44 3.26
C ILE A 192 -5.65 0.79 2.24
N PRO A 193 -5.91 2.08 1.98
CA PRO A 193 -5.44 3.23 2.76
C PRO A 193 -6.17 3.32 4.11
N SER A 194 -5.77 4.25 4.97
CA SER A 194 -6.43 4.44 6.26
C SER A 194 -7.92 4.77 6.13
N GLY A 195 -8.74 4.27 7.07
CA GLY A 195 -10.18 4.54 7.13
C GLY A 195 -11.00 3.85 6.04
N ASP A 196 -11.94 4.60 5.45
CA ASP A 196 -12.85 4.11 4.41
C ASP A 196 -12.38 4.37 2.97
N GLY A 197 -11.15 4.86 2.83
CA GLY A 197 -10.59 5.27 1.55
C GLY A 197 -10.35 4.13 0.57
N TRP A 198 -9.99 4.50 -0.65
CA TRP A 198 -9.60 3.60 -1.72
C TRP A 198 -8.20 3.99 -2.21
N ILE A 199 -7.38 3.00 -2.55
CA ILE A 199 -6.08 3.20 -3.19
C ILE A 199 -6.19 2.83 -4.66
N TYR A 200 -5.66 3.66 -5.54
CA TYR A 200 -5.60 3.31 -6.96
C TYR A 200 -4.43 2.35 -7.20
N LEU A 201 -4.70 1.27 -7.92
CA LEU A 201 -3.69 0.31 -8.35
C LEU A 201 -3.69 0.25 -9.88
N GLU A 202 -2.52 0.17 -10.50
CA GLU A 202 -2.39 0.01 -11.94
C GLU A 202 -1.20 -0.89 -12.32
N ALA A 203 -1.35 -1.65 -13.41
CA ALA A 203 -0.24 -2.34 -14.05
C ALA A 203 0.35 -1.46 -15.15
N GLU A 204 1.69 -1.40 -15.20
CA GLU A 204 2.43 -0.85 -16.33
C GLU A 204 2.68 -1.89 -17.44
#